data_AF-A0A1H4HBY6-F1
#
_entry.id   AF-A0A1H4HBY6-F1
#
_cell.length_a   1.000
_cell.length_b   1.000
_cell.length_c   1.000
_cell.angle_alpha   90.00
_cell.angle_beta   90.00
_cell.angle_gamma   90.00
#
_symmetry.space_group_name_H-M   'P 1'
#
loop_
_entity.id
_entity.type
_entity.pdbx_description
1 polymer ?
#
loop_
_entity_poly.entity_id
_entity_poly.type
_entity_poly.pdbx_seq_one_letter_code
_entity_poly.pdbx_strand_id
1 'polypeptide(L)'
;MSIQDTIVVDANNSSREVGDRAIDEMKAESIRSQRLQNDIVEQDKNERKDYANVLFTVTIIWLFLVLGIFISVGRGILVYSDSVIITLLTTTTANVVGLVIIVANYLFKK
;
A
#
# COMPACT_ATOMS: atom_id res chain seq x y z
N MET A 1 35.28 57.08 -2.76
CA MET A 1 33.96 56.41 -2.89
C MET A 1 33.02 57.07 -1.89
N SER A 2 31.85 57.52 -2.31
CA SER A 2 30.92 58.25 -1.42
C SER A 2 30.23 57.28 -0.46
N ILE A 3 29.98 57.71 0.79
CA ILE A 3 29.22 56.92 1.79
C ILE A 3 27.86 56.48 1.22
N GLN A 4 27.25 57.32 0.38
CA GLN A 4 25.99 57.01 -0.30
C GLN A 4 26.10 55.78 -1.23
N ASP A 5 27.21 55.65 -1.95
CA ASP A 5 27.42 54.55 -2.91
C ASP A 5 27.58 53.21 -2.16
N THR A 6 28.27 53.23 -1.03
CA THR A 6 28.47 52.03 -0.20
C THR A 6 27.15 51.53 0.39
N ILE A 7 26.27 52.43 0.84
CA ILE A 7 24.95 52.06 1.38
C ILE A 7 24.06 51.45 0.30
N VAL A 8 24.06 52.01 -0.91
CA VAL A 8 23.25 51.49 -2.03
C VAL A 8 23.75 50.10 -2.47
N VAL A 9 25.07 49.88 -2.50
CA VAL A 9 25.65 48.57 -2.83
C VAL A 9 25.31 47.52 -1.77
N ASP A 10 25.41 47.87 -0.48
CA ASP A 10 25.09 46.96 0.63
C ASP A 10 23.60 46.58 0.64
N ALA A 11 22.70 47.54 0.45
CA ALA A 11 21.26 47.30 0.36
C ALA A 11 20.89 46.39 -0.83
N ASN A 12 21.57 46.56 -1.97
CA ASN A 12 21.35 45.73 -3.15
C ASN A 12 21.90 44.30 -2.95
N ASN A 13 23.06 44.15 -2.30
CA ASN A 13 23.62 42.85 -1.95
C ASN A 13 22.73 42.09 -0.96
N SER A 14 22.24 42.77 0.09
CA SER A 14 21.29 42.23 1.06
C SER A 14 19.99 41.75 0.37
N SER A 15 19.45 42.54 -0.56
CA SER A 15 18.23 42.17 -1.30
C SER A 15 18.42 40.92 -2.17
N ARG A 16 19.59 40.76 -2.79
CA ARG A 16 19.93 39.57 -3.58
C ARG A 16 20.09 38.34 -2.70
N GLU A 17 20.76 38.48 -1.56
CA GLU A 17 20.96 37.38 -0.62
C GLU A 17 19.65 36.86 -0.03
N VAL A 18 18.69 37.75 0.26
CA VAL A 18 17.33 37.36 0.69
C VAL A 18 16.59 36.62 -0.43
N GLY A 19 16.72 37.06 -1.68
CA GLY A 19 16.13 36.39 -2.84
C GLY A 19 16.70 34.98 -3.07
N ASP A 20 18.02 34.83 -2.99
CA ASP A 20 18.69 33.54 -3.18
C ASP A 20 18.31 32.54 -2.07
N ARG A 21 18.22 32.99 -0.81
CA ARG A 21 17.75 32.16 0.32
C ARG A 21 16.31 31.70 0.14
N ALA A 22 15.41 32.57 -0.31
CA ALA A 22 14.02 32.21 -0.57
C ALA A 22 13.90 31.18 -1.71
N ILE A 23 14.74 31.28 -2.75
CA ILE A 23 14.79 30.29 -3.85
C ILE A 23 15.30 28.93 -3.33
N ASP A 24 16.30 28.92 -2.46
CA ASP A 24 16.86 27.70 -1.89
C ASP A 24 15.91 27.00 -0.92
N GLU A 25 15.20 27.75 -0.07
CA GLU A 25 14.14 27.21 0.79
C GLU A 25 12.99 26.61 -0.03
N MET A 26 12.54 27.34 -1.05
CA MET A 26 11.46 26.90 -1.94
C MET A 26 11.87 25.66 -2.76
N LYS A 27 13.15 25.57 -3.19
CA LYS A 27 13.70 24.35 -3.80
C LYS A 27 13.76 23.21 -2.81
N ALA A 28 14.23 23.42 -1.58
CA ALA A 28 14.28 22.40 -0.55
C ALA A 28 12.89 21.84 -0.22
N GLU A 29 11.88 22.71 -0.14
CA GLU A 29 10.49 22.32 0.08
C GLU A 29 9.89 21.57 -1.12
N SER A 30 10.21 21.99 -2.36
CA SER A 30 9.80 21.27 -3.57
C SER A 30 10.43 19.88 -3.67
N ILE A 31 11.69 19.73 -3.28
CA ILE A 31 12.38 18.43 -3.24
C ILE A 31 11.78 17.54 -2.15
N ARG A 32 11.44 18.12 -0.98
CA ARG A 32 10.82 17.38 0.12
C ARG A 32 9.42 16.87 -0.27
N SER A 33 8.59 17.72 -0.89
CA SER A 33 7.25 17.34 -1.35
C SER A 33 7.28 16.32 -2.48
N GLN A 34 8.28 16.36 -3.37
CA GLN A 34 8.48 15.33 -4.39
C GLN A 34 8.92 13.99 -3.79
N ARG A 35 9.79 14.00 -2.77
CA ARG A 35 10.18 12.77 -2.05
C ARG A 35 8.99 12.14 -1.35
N LEU A 36 8.17 12.93 -0.65
CA LEU A 36 6.95 12.43 -0.01
C LEU A 36 5.98 11.80 -1.02
N GLN A 37 5.80 12.42 -2.20
CA GLN A 37 4.97 11.84 -3.26
C GLN A 37 5.55 10.54 -3.80
N ASN A 38 6.86 10.48 -4.01
CA ASN A 38 7.53 9.25 -4.44
C ASN A 38 7.39 8.14 -3.39
N ASP A 39 7.57 8.45 -2.11
CA ASP A 39 7.45 7.50 -1.01
C ASP A 39 6.01 6.95 -0.90
N ILE A 40 4.99 7.80 -1.07
CA ILE A 40 3.58 7.35 -1.10
C ILE A 40 3.33 6.42 -2.29
N VAL A 41 3.83 6.75 -3.47
CA VAL A 41 3.68 5.93 -4.68
C VAL A 41 4.44 4.60 -4.54
N GLU A 42 5.58 4.61 -3.86
CA GLU A 42 6.39 3.43 -3.61
C GLU A 42 5.78 2.52 -2.54
N GLN A 43 5.22 3.11 -1.48
CA GLN A 43 4.40 2.41 -0.47
C GLN A 43 3.17 1.77 -1.10
N ASP A 44 2.41 2.51 -1.91
CA ASP A 44 1.24 1.99 -2.63
C ASP A 44 1.60 0.77 -3.52
N LYS A 45 2.80 0.75 -4.11
CA LYS A 45 3.27 -0.40 -4.90
C LYS A 45 3.68 -1.59 -4.05
N ASN A 46 4.30 -1.34 -2.91
CA ASN A 46 4.84 -2.40 -2.07
C ASN A 46 3.72 -3.11 -1.29
N GLU A 47 2.78 -2.35 -0.75
CA GLU A 47 1.60 -2.87 -0.06
C GLU A 47 0.75 -3.74 -1.00
N ARG A 48 0.55 -3.29 -2.25
CA ARG A 48 -0.14 -4.06 -3.30
C ARG A 48 0.46 -5.46 -3.53
N LYS A 49 1.78 -5.60 -3.47
CA LYS A 49 2.44 -6.91 -3.64
C LYS A 49 2.23 -7.83 -2.45
N ASP A 50 2.28 -7.28 -1.24
CA ASP A 50 2.08 -8.06 -0.02
C ASP A 50 0.65 -8.59 0.09
N TYR A 51 -0.35 -7.77 -0.26
CA TYR A 51 -1.74 -8.21 -0.27
C TYR A 51 -1.99 -9.37 -1.24
N ALA A 52 -1.38 -9.33 -2.43
CA ALA A 52 -1.48 -10.42 -3.40
C ALA A 52 -0.89 -11.74 -2.87
N ASN A 53 0.26 -11.65 -2.20
CA ASN A 53 0.95 -12.81 -1.65
C ASN A 53 0.20 -13.44 -0.46
N VAL A 54 -0.33 -12.59 0.42
CA VAL A 54 -1.19 -13.02 1.54
C VAL A 54 -2.44 -13.72 1.00
N LEU A 55 -3.08 -13.18 -0.03
CA LEU A 55 -4.26 -13.78 -0.65
C LEU A 55 -3.99 -15.16 -1.25
N PHE A 56 -2.88 -15.29 -1.97
CA PHE A 56 -2.47 -16.55 -2.57
C PHE A 56 -2.21 -17.61 -1.48
N THR A 57 -1.54 -17.21 -0.40
CA THR A 57 -1.27 -18.07 0.75
C THR A 57 -2.55 -18.52 1.45
N VAL A 58 -3.48 -17.60 1.73
CA VAL A 58 -4.79 -17.92 2.34
C VAL A 58 -5.57 -18.90 1.46
N THR A 59 -5.56 -18.70 0.14
CA THR A 59 -6.24 -19.59 -0.82
C THR A 59 -5.64 -21.00 -0.79
N ILE A 60 -4.32 -21.12 -0.78
CA ILE A 60 -3.64 -22.42 -0.70
C ILE A 60 -3.98 -23.13 0.63
N ILE A 61 -3.89 -22.42 1.75
CA ILE A 61 -4.22 -22.97 3.07
C ILE A 61 -5.68 -23.45 3.09
N TRP A 62 -6.60 -22.67 2.51
CA TRP A 62 -8.01 -23.05 2.41
C TRP A 62 -8.20 -24.33 1.58
N LEU A 63 -7.53 -24.47 0.44
CA LEU A 63 -7.60 -25.68 -0.39
C LEU A 63 -7.11 -26.92 0.37
N PHE A 64 -6.03 -26.79 1.15
CA PHE A 64 -5.55 -27.87 2.01
C PHE A 64 -6.54 -28.21 3.14
N LEU A 65 -7.21 -27.22 3.71
CA LEU A 65 -8.21 -27.42 4.75
C LEU A 65 -9.41 -28.19 4.19
N VAL A 66 -9.92 -27.81 3.02
CA VAL A 66 -10.99 -28.52 2.31
C VAL A 66 -10.59 -29.97 2.04
N LEU A 67 -9.38 -30.20 1.53
CA LEU A 67 -8.86 -31.55 1.29
C LEU A 67 -8.79 -32.36 2.60
N GLY A 68 -8.34 -31.75 3.70
CA GLY A 68 -8.31 -32.36 5.02
C GLY A 68 -9.70 -32.75 5.55
N ILE A 69 -10.72 -31.91 5.33
CA ILE A 69 -12.12 -32.21 5.66
C ILE A 69 -12.58 -33.42 4.85
N PHE A 70 -12.35 -33.45 3.53
CA PHE A 70 -12.74 -34.58 2.68
C PHE A 70 -12.10 -35.89 3.10
N ILE A 71 -10.80 -35.88 3.39
CA ILE A 71 -10.08 -37.07 3.88
C ILE A 71 -10.63 -37.52 5.25
N SER A 72 -10.93 -36.58 6.14
CA SER A 72 -11.42 -36.91 7.48
C SER A 72 -12.84 -37.47 7.48
N VAL A 73 -13.71 -36.96 6.59
CA VAL A 73 -15.05 -37.52 6.35
C VAL A 73 -14.92 -38.90 5.71
N GLY A 74 -14.06 -39.07 4.70
CA GLY A 74 -13.83 -40.36 4.04
C GLY A 74 -13.24 -41.43 4.96
N ARG A 75 -12.49 -41.04 6.00
CA ARG A 75 -11.97 -41.94 7.05
C ARG A 75 -12.95 -42.17 8.20
N GLY A 76 -14.12 -41.54 8.20
CA GLY A 76 -15.12 -41.64 9.27
C GLY A 76 -14.71 -40.97 10.58
N ILE A 77 -13.66 -40.13 10.58
CA ILE A 77 -13.20 -39.38 11.75
C ILE A 77 -14.18 -38.23 12.05
N LEU A 78 -14.75 -37.65 10.98
CA LEU A 78 -15.70 -36.55 11.03
C LEU A 78 -17.05 -37.04 10.51
N VAL A 79 -18.03 -37.20 11.41
CA VAL A 79 -19.39 -37.63 11.09
C VAL A 79 -20.33 -36.45 11.23
N TYR A 80 -20.59 -35.77 10.12
CA TYR A 80 -21.58 -34.71 10.01
C TYR A 80 -22.58 -35.06 8.92
N SER A 81 -23.76 -34.47 8.93
CA SER A 81 -24.69 -34.63 7.82
C SER A 81 -24.14 -33.94 6.58
N ASP A 82 -24.44 -34.50 5.41
CA ASP A 82 -24.03 -33.94 4.11
C ASP A 82 -24.44 -32.48 3.99
N SER A 83 -25.62 -32.11 4.50
CA SER A 83 -26.08 -30.73 4.50
C SER A 83 -25.15 -29.81 5.30
N VAL A 84 -24.67 -30.22 6.47
CA VAL A 84 -23.77 -29.40 7.29
C VAL A 84 -22.42 -29.24 6.60
N ILE A 85 -21.88 -30.31 6.01
CA ILE A 85 -20.61 -30.28 5.28
C ILE A 85 -20.73 -29.36 4.08
N ILE A 86 -21.76 -29.53 3.24
CA ILE A 86 -21.98 -28.72 2.05
C ILE A 86 -22.20 -27.26 2.45
N THR A 87 -23.02 -26.97 3.47
CA THR A 87 -23.25 -25.59 3.92
C THR A 87 -21.98 -24.94 4.44
N LEU A 88 -21.18 -25.64 5.25
CA LEU A 88 -19.88 -25.11 5.71
C LEU A 88 -18.95 -24.86 4.53
N LEU A 89 -18.77 -25.84 3.65
CA LEU A 89 -17.87 -25.71 2.50
C LEU A 89 -18.27 -24.57 1.57
N THR A 90 -19.56 -24.47 1.25
CA THR A 90 -20.08 -23.45 0.34
C THR A 90 -20.01 -22.05 0.96
N THR A 91 -20.40 -21.88 2.21
CA THR A 91 -20.36 -20.57 2.88
C THR A 91 -18.93 -20.07 3.07
N THR A 92 -18.00 -20.91 3.52
CA THR A 92 -16.59 -20.49 3.67
C THR A 92 -15.90 -20.30 2.32
N THR A 93 -16.23 -21.10 1.30
CA THR A 93 -15.73 -20.88 -0.07
C THR A 93 -16.22 -19.55 -0.62
N ALA A 94 -17.50 -19.21 -0.43
CA ALA A 94 -18.04 -17.91 -0.82
C ALA A 94 -17.31 -16.75 -0.09
N ASN A 95 -16.98 -16.92 1.19
CA ASN A 95 -16.20 -15.92 1.94
C ASN A 95 -14.77 -15.76 1.39
N VAL A 96 -14.07 -16.87 1.09
CA VAL A 96 -12.73 -16.84 0.51
C VAL A 96 -12.75 -16.18 -0.88
N VAL A 97 -13.69 -16.56 -1.74
CA VAL A 97 -13.87 -15.94 -3.07
C VAL A 97 -14.22 -14.46 -2.93
N GLY A 98 -15.08 -14.09 -1.98
CA GLY A 98 -15.42 -12.70 -1.68
C GLY A 98 -14.20 -11.87 -1.29
N LEU A 99 -13.34 -12.39 -0.40
CA LEU A 99 -12.07 -11.76 -0.04
C LEU A 99 -11.13 -11.62 -1.24
N VAL A 100 -11.02 -12.68 -2.06
CA VAL A 100 -10.23 -12.65 -3.30
C VAL A 100 -10.70 -11.55 -4.24
N ILE A 101 -12.02 -11.39 -4.44
CA ILE A 101 -12.59 -10.35 -5.30
C ILE A 101 -12.35 -8.96 -4.72
N ILE A 102 -12.54 -8.76 -3.41
CA ILE A 102 -12.30 -7.46 -2.76
C ILE A 102 -10.83 -7.06 -2.89
N VAL A 103 -9.91 -7.98 -2.59
CA VAL A 103 -8.47 -7.71 -2.67
C VAL A 103 -8.01 -7.55 -4.12
N ALA A 104 -8.52 -8.35 -5.06
CA ALA A 104 -8.23 -8.17 -6.47
C ALA A 104 -8.73 -6.81 -6.97
N ASN A 105 -9.93 -6.39 -6.58
CA ASN A 105 -10.42 -5.05 -6.87
C ASN A 105 -9.58 -3.97 -6.21
N TYR A 106 -9.03 -4.18 -5.02
CA TYR A 106 -8.12 -3.22 -4.38
C TYR A 106 -6.78 -3.13 -5.12
N LEU A 107 -6.22 -4.26 -5.52
CA LEU A 107 -4.94 -4.36 -6.22
C LEU A 107 -4.99 -3.76 -7.64
N PHE A 108 -6.07 -4.07 -8.36
CA PHE A 108 -6.28 -3.70 -9.76
C PHE A 108 -7.20 -2.49 -9.96
N LYS A 109 -7.77 -1.90 -8.89
CA LYS A 109 -8.42 -0.60 -9.01
C LYS A 109 -7.37 0.43 -9.41
N LYS A 110 -7.70 1.09 -10.52
CA LYS A 110 -7.08 2.30 -11.02
C LYS A 110 -7.47 3.47 -10.13
#